data_AF-A0A1B0ZVZ7-F1
#
_entry.id   AF-A0A1B0ZVZ7-F1
#
_cell.length_a   1.000
_cell.length_b   1.000
_cell.length_c   1.000
_cell.angle_alpha   90.00
_cell.angle_beta   90.00
_cell.angle_gamma   90.00
#
_symmetry.space_group_name_H-M   'P 1'
#
loop_
_entity.id
_entity.type
_entity.pdbx_description
1 polymer ?
#
loop_
_entity_poly.entity_id
_entity_poly.type
_entity_poly.pdbx_seq_one_letter_code
_entity_poly.pdbx_strand_id
1 'polypeptide(L)'
;MAQEPGQGPAIERNAHRILALLTLGPILLWALAFGAVLFLSTVLGCSINEGFAAPCLLLGRDISDTAYALGLFAAWGPLVFAPFVMGAGLSWAILALIGALRKRKS
;
A
#
# COMPACT_ATOMS: atom_id res chain seq x y z
N MET A 1 -15.44 1.65 -36.17
CA MET A 1 -14.01 1.99 -36.34
C MET A 1 -13.22 1.16 -35.33
N ALA A 2 -12.41 0.24 -35.88
CA ALA A 2 -11.37 -0.59 -35.28
C ALA A 2 -11.60 -1.14 -33.85
N GLN A 3 -12.22 -2.33 -33.80
CA GLN A 3 -12.07 -3.27 -32.69
C GLN A 3 -10.74 -4.01 -32.92
N GLU A 4 -9.74 -3.78 -32.08
CA GLU A 4 -8.45 -4.51 -32.19
C GLU A 4 -8.61 -5.99 -31.82
N PRO A 5 -7.83 -6.89 -32.48
CA PRO A 5 -8.07 -8.33 -32.47
C PRO A 5 -7.35 -9.04 -31.31
N GLY A 6 -8.05 -9.93 -30.61
CA GLY A 6 -7.43 -11.15 -30.05
C GLY A 6 -6.70 -11.07 -28.70
N GLN A 7 -7.19 -10.32 -27.70
CA GLN A 7 -6.56 -10.32 -26.37
C GLN A 7 -7.41 -11.10 -25.34
N GLY A 8 -7.08 -12.38 -25.16
CA GLY A 8 -7.87 -13.35 -24.40
C GLY A 8 -8.05 -13.07 -22.89
N PRO A 9 -8.86 -13.89 -22.18
CA PRO A 9 -9.27 -13.69 -20.78
C PRO A 9 -8.11 -13.64 -19.76
N ALA A 10 -6.87 -13.88 -20.18
CA ALA A 10 -5.68 -13.78 -19.36
C ALA A 10 -5.16 -12.33 -19.21
N ILE A 11 -5.34 -11.46 -20.21
CA ILE A 11 -4.79 -10.10 -20.18
C ILE A 11 -5.63 -9.19 -19.28
N GLU A 12 -6.96 -9.25 -19.35
CA GLU A 12 -7.85 -8.55 -18.39
C GLU A 12 -7.57 -8.98 -16.95
N ARG A 13 -7.44 -10.29 -16.70
CA ARG A 13 -7.12 -10.83 -15.37
C ARG A 13 -5.77 -10.31 -14.86
N ASN A 14 -4.78 -10.15 -15.73
CA ASN A 14 -3.47 -9.61 -15.37
C ASN A 14 -3.54 -8.10 -15.13
N ALA A 15 -4.30 -7.34 -15.91
CA ALA A 15 -4.52 -5.91 -15.69
C ALA A 15 -5.20 -5.64 -14.35
N HIS A 16 -6.26 -6.39 -14.01
CA HIS A 16 -6.91 -6.31 -12.70
C HIS A 16 -5.98 -6.72 -11.55
N ARG A 17 -5.12 -7.73 -11.75
CA ARG A 17 -4.10 -8.13 -10.77
C ARG A 17 -3.04 -7.06 -10.58
N ILE A 18 -2.57 -6.42 -11.65
CA ILE A 18 -1.58 -5.34 -11.58
C ILE A 18 -2.19 -4.15 -10.84
N LEU A 19 -3.43 -3.76 -11.18
CA LEU A 19 -4.14 -2.65 -10.54
C LEU A 19 -4.42 -2.94 -9.05
N ALA A 20 -4.79 -4.19 -8.73
CA ALA A 20 -4.91 -4.66 -7.35
C ALA A 20 -3.55 -4.65 -6.63
N LEU A 21 -2.46 -5.12 -7.26
CA LEU A 21 -1.12 -5.06 -6.65
C LEU A 21 -0.65 -3.62 -6.43
N LEU A 22 -0.92 -2.72 -7.38
CA LEU A 22 -0.52 -1.32 -7.30
C LEU A 22 -1.26 -0.55 -6.19
N THR A 23 -2.49 -0.96 -5.88
CA THR A 23 -3.32 -0.32 -4.84
C THR A 23 -3.17 -1.01 -3.49
N LEU A 24 -3.36 -2.32 -3.45
CA LEU A 24 -3.40 -3.13 -2.23
C LEU A 24 -1.99 -3.48 -1.73
N GLY A 25 -1.00 -3.63 -2.62
CA GLY A 25 0.39 -3.92 -2.25
C GLY A 25 1.01 -2.87 -1.32
N PRO A 26 1.01 -1.57 -1.67
CA PRO A 26 1.56 -0.55 -0.78
C PRO A 26 0.76 -0.38 0.51
N ILE A 27 -0.57 -0.55 0.47
CA ILE A 27 -1.43 -0.53 1.67
C ILE A 27 -1.07 -1.68 2.61
N LEU A 28 -0.93 -2.91 2.09
CA LEU A 28 -0.55 -4.07 2.87
C LEU A 28 0.85 -3.92 3.46
N LEU A 29 1.81 -3.44 2.68
CA LEU A 29 3.18 -3.19 3.14
C LEU A 29 3.18 -2.18 4.30
N TRP A 30 2.44 -1.07 4.15
CA TRP A 30 2.30 -0.07 5.20
C TRP A 30 1.63 -0.64 6.45
N ALA A 31 0.52 -1.38 6.30
CA ALA A 31 -0.18 -2.00 7.42
C ALA A 31 0.71 -2.99 8.18
N LEU A 32 1.56 -3.73 7.46
CA LEU A 32 2.52 -4.67 8.04
C LEU A 32 3.63 -3.94 8.81
N ALA A 33 4.14 -2.84 8.27
CA ALA A 33 5.10 -1.97 8.97
C ALA A 33 4.50 -1.33 10.23
N PHE A 34 3.27 -0.82 10.14
CA PHE A 34 2.54 -0.26 11.27
C PHE A 34 2.28 -1.32 12.36
N GLY A 35 1.86 -2.52 11.97
CA GLY A 35 1.68 -3.64 12.87
C GLY A 35 2.99 -4.07 13.56
N ALA A 36 4.10 -4.07 12.82
CA ALA A 36 5.42 -4.36 13.38
C ALA A 36 5.84 -3.32 14.43
N VAL A 37 5.62 -2.02 14.16
CA VAL A 37 5.86 -0.92 15.12
C VAL A 37 5.03 -1.12 16.40
N LEU A 38 3.74 -1.43 16.26
CA LEU A 38 2.88 -1.70 17.42
C LEU A 38 3.35 -2.93 18.20
N PHE A 39 3.76 -3.99 17.52
CA PHE A 39 4.28 -5.19 18.17
C PHE A 39 5.58 -4.90 18.93
N LEU A 40 6.53 -4.19 18.31
CA LEU A 40 7.78 -3.79 18.95
C LEU A 40 7.53 -2.87 20.16
N SER A 41 6.57 -1.96 20.06
CA SER A 41 6.28 -1.05 21.17
C SER A 41 5.54 -1.74 22.32
N THR A 42 4.52 -2.56 22.02
CA THR A 42 3.63 -3.13 23.04
C THR A 42 4.14 -4.43 23.65
N VAL A 43 4.75 -5.31 22.84
CA VAL A 43 5.21 -6.63 23.27
C VAL A 43 6.65 -6.60 23.75
N LEU A 44 7.49 -5.80 23.09
CA LEU A 44 8.93 -5.72 23.38
C LEU A 44 9.30 -4.47 24.19
N GLY A 45 8.37 -3.52 24.37
CA GLY A 45 8.61 -2.29 25.15
C GLY A 45 9.58 -1.31 24.50
N CYS A 46 9.87 -1.47 23.20
CA CYS A 46 10.84 -0.61 22.53
C CYS A 46 10.26 0.78 22.24
N SER A 47 11.04 1.81 22.56
CA SER A 47 10.72 3.20 22.23
C SER A 47 11.04 3.44 20.76
N ILE A 48 10.05 3.86 19.98
CA ILE A 48 10.21 4.17 18.56
C ILE A 48 10.13 5.69 18.44
N ASN A 49 11.27 6.31 18.14
CA ASN A 49 11.36 7.76 17.96
C ASN A 49 11.63 8.08 16.49
N GLU A 50 11.04 9.17 16.01
CA GLU A 50 11.17 9.62 14.62
C GLU A 50 12.44 10.45 14.37
N GLY A 51 13.13 10.91 15.42
CA GLY A 51 14.35 11.71 15.33
C GLY A 51 15.66 10.95 15.59
N PHE A 52 15.61 9.75 16.18
CA PHE A 52 16.80 8.96 16.51
C PHE A 52 16.47 7.47 16.70
N ALA A 53 17.44 6.61 16.41
CA ALA A 53 17.35 5.18 16.69
C ALA A 53 17.57 4.93 18.19
N ALA A 54 16.50 4.57 18.90
CA ALA A 54 16.58 4.23 20.32
C ALA A 54 17.01 2.76 20.48
N PRO A 55 17.90 2.45 21.46
CA PRO A 55 18.41 1.10 21.69
C PRO A 55 17.28 0.10 21.95
N CYS A 56 17.08 -0.84 21.03
CA CYS A 56 16.09 -1.92 21.14
C CYS A 56 16.80 -3.27 20.98
N LEU A 57 16.98 -3.98 22.10
CA LEU A 57 17.61 -5.29 22.15
C LEU A 57 16.57 -6.40 22.03
N LEU A 58 16.57 -7.10 20.90
CA LEU A 58 15.76 -8.27 20.67
C LEU A 58 16.65 -9.52 20.63
N LEU A 59 16.47 -10.44 21.58
CA LEU A 59 17.25 -11.69 21.64
C LEU A 59 18.79 -11.47 21.67
N GLY A 60 19.26 -10.34 22.22
CA GLY A 60 20.67 -9.98 22.25
C GLY A 60 21.21 -9.36 20.95
N ARG A 61 20.34 -9.13 19.95
CA ARG A 61 20.66 -8.35 18.75
C ARG A 61 20.03 -6.98 18.84
N ASP A 62 20.82 -5.96 18.52
CA ASP A 62 20.35 -4.60 18.39
C ASP A 62 19.57 -4.44 17.08
N ILE A 63 18.30 -4.08 17.19
CA ILE A 63 17.40 -3.82 16.05
C ILE A 63 16.98 -2.36 15.97
N SER A 64 17.72 -1.45 16.62
CA SER A 64 17.37 -0.02 16.70
C SER A 64 17.18 0.64 15.34
N ASP A 65 18.08 0.39 14.39
CA ASP A 65 17.97 0.93 13.03
C ASP A 65 16.75 0.38 12.29
N THR A 66 16.40 -0.88 12.53
CA THR A 66 15.23 -1.50 11.90
C THR A 66 13.95 -0.94 12.50
N ALA A 67 13.87 -0.80 13.82
CA ALA A 67 12.74 -0.18 14.51
C ALA A 67 12.55 1.28 14.09
N TYR A 68 13.65 2.02 13.91
CA TYR A 68 13.64 3.39 13.40
C TYR A 68 13.12 3.47 11.96
N ALA A 69 13.65 2.64 11.05
CA ALA A 69 13.20 2.60 9.66
C ALA A 69 11.71 2.21 9.55
N LEU A 70 11.26 1.25 10.35
CA LEU A 70 9.85 0.86 10.43
C LEU A 70 8.97 1.99 10.97
N GLY A 71 9.42 2.73 11.98
CA GLY A 71 8.73 3.90 12.52
C GLY A 71 8.56 5.01 11.48
N LEU A 72 9.62 5.33 10.74
CA LEU A 72 9.56 6.28 9.63
C LEU A 72 8.60 5.80 8.53
N PHE A 73 8.67 4.52 8.17
CA PHE A 73 7.80 3.97 7.14
C PHE A 73 6.33 3.92 7.58
N ALA A 74 6.07 3.68 8.86
CA ALA A 74 4.72 3.70 9.43
C ALA A 74 4.15 5.13 9.49
N ALA A 75 4.95 6.13 9.88
CA ALA A 75 4.51 7.52 9.99
C ALA A 75 4.35 8.18 8.59
N TRP A 76 5.31 7.97 7.71
CA TRP A 76 5.42 8.70 6.43
C TRP A 76 5.03 7.87 5.21
N GLY A 77 4.90 6.55 5.34
CA GLY A 77 4.46 5.66 4.26
C GLY A 77 3.14 6.08 3.60
N PRO A 78 2.10 6.52 4.33
CA PRO A 78 0.85 6.97 3.72
C PRO A 78 1.07 8.19 2.82
N LEU A 79 2.03 9.06 3.15
CA LEU A 79 2.33 10.25 2.34
C LEU A 79 2.86 9.86 0.96
N VAL A 80 3.71 8.83 0.91
CA VAL A 80 4.31 8.32 -0.34
C VAL A 80 3.31 7.49 -1.14
N PHE A 81 2.49 6.67 -0.47
CA PHE A 81 1.55 5.76 -1.14
C PHE A 81 0.20 6.39 -1.50
N ALA A 82 -0.21 7.44 -0.80
CA ALA A 82 -1.46 8.17 -1.06
C ALA A 82 -1.66 8.57 -2.53
N PRO A 83 -0.71 9.22 -3.25
CA PRO A 83 -0.93 9.61 -4.63
C PRO A 83 -1.14 8.42 -5.57
N PHE A 84 -0.49 7.28 -5.33
CA PHE A 84 -0.66 6.07 -6.13
C PHE A 84 -2.02 5.41 -5.89
N VAL A 85 -2.40 5.26 -4.62
CA VAL A 85 -3.70 4.69 -4.22
C VAL A 85 -4.84 5.60 -4.70
N MET A 86 -4.71 6.91 -4.52
CA MET A 86 -5.70 7.89 -5.00
C MET A 86 -5.78 7.89 -6.53
N GLY A 87 -4.66 7.89 -7.25
CA GLY A 87 -4.67 7.90 -8.72
C GLY A 87 -5.34 6.65 -9.31
N ALA A 88 -5.04 5.47 -8.77
CA ALA A 88 -5.66 4.22 -9.18
C ALA A 88 -7.14 4.14 -8.76
N GLY A 89 -7.48 4.58 -7.56
CA GLY A 89 -8.89 4.65 -7.10
C GLY A 89 -9.73 5.64 -7.92
N LEU A 90 -9.17 6.81 -8.24
CA LEU A 90 -9.85 7.86 -8.99
C LEU A 90 -10.10 7.42 -10.45
N SER A 91 -9.11 6.82 -11.10
CA SER A 91 -9.27 6.28 -12.46
C SER A 91 -10.34 5.19 -12.51
N TRP A 92 -10.37 4.28 -11.52
CA TRP A 92 -11.45 3.29 -11.43
C TRP A 92 -12.82 3.92 -11.19
N ALA A 93 -12.92 4.89 -10.27
CA ALA A 93 -14.16 5.60 -9.97
C ALA A 93 -14.70 6.34 -11.20
N ILE A 94 -13.83 6.98 -11.99
CA ILE A 94 -14.20 7.65 -13.24
C ILE A 94 -14.74 6.65 -14.25
N LEU A 95 -14.06 5.52 -14.46
CA LEU A 95 -14.51 4.48 -15.38
C LEU A 95 -15.85 3.86 -14.95
N ALA A 96 -16.00 3.59 -13.66
CA ALA A 96 -17.24 3.08 -13.08
C ALA A 96 -18.40 4.08 -13.26
N LEU A 97 -18.14 5.37 -13.04
CA LEU A 97 -19.12 6.44 -13.22
C LEU A 97 -19.54 6.56 -14.69
N ILE A 98 -18.59 6.57 -15.63
CA ILE A 98 -18.89 6.62 -17.07
C ILE A 98 -19.73 5.41 -17.49
N GLY A 99 -19.39 4.22 -16.99
CA GLY A 99 -20.16 3.00 -17.24
C GLY A 99 -21.59 3.08 -16.70
N ALA A 100 -21.76 3.56 -15.46
CA ALA A 100 -23.06 3.74 -14.84
C ALA A 100 -23.93 4.76 -15.60
N LEU A 101 -23.34 5.89 -16.02
CA LEU A 101 -24.02 6.91 -16.81
C LEU A 101 -24.45 6.41 -18.19
N ARG A 102 -23.62 5.61 -18.86
CA ARG A 102 -23.99 4.97 -20.14
C ARG A 102 -25.15 4.00 -19.98
N LYS A 103 -25.17 3.18 -18.92
CA LYS A 103 -26.28 2.26 -18.63
C LYS A 103 -27.58 2.98 -18.28
N ARG A 104 -27.52 4.18 -17.70
CA ARG A 104 -28.70 5.01 -17.42
C ARG A 104 -29.31 5.66 -18.65
N LYS A 105 -28.53 5.80 -19.73
CA LYS A 105 -28.94 6.50 -20.96
C LYS A 105 -29.44 5.55 -22.07
N SER A 106 -29.24 4.24 -21.90
CA SER A 106 -29.79 3.19 -22.76
C SER A 106 -31.02 2.57 -22.12
#